data_AF-A0A0Q4RGY6-F1
#
_entry.id   AF-A0A0Q4RGY6-F1
#
_cell.length_a   1.000
_cell.length_b   1.000
_cell.length_c   1.000
_cell.angle_alpha   90.00
_cell.angle_beta   90.00
_cell.angle_gamma   90.00
#
_symmetry.space_group_name_H-M   'P 1'
#
loop_
_entity.id
_entity.type
_entity.pdbx_description
1 polymer ?
#
loop_
_entity_poly.entity_id
_entity_poly.type
_entity_poly.pdbx_seq_one_letter_code
_entity_poly.pdbx_strand_id
1 'polypeptide(L)'
;MPQTITSNRENASPRAWLVLALFGLSLAAVALVFVFAAIVPTLYDGWRMQSWQPVPARLVDAAIETHGSARRKTTYSVRAEYVYEVGGVRRTGSRPAINGGADDIGHFQYGLGVRLQQALQAGEPVTAYVNLAQPAQSVLDRTIRWNLLGFWMIFVAAFGGVGGTLMAWALHNYRRGANASTYATTVAGGAIQGLAPVEDRLGGPISAHQKLETMLLAGFAAIALPLSVWMCLRVLPRAWQGEPAAWVVLMFPLVTAGLLRALYKRARMRRRFGDAQLVLSPLPARQGEPFTAHVDIRAAYRPSLRYAARLQCLRHRTTRIGDEVHTTEQVEWSASARARVSDEGSGMLRLQWRLQVPHGLPASTEPGILWRLEIHDEHEAQGYRAQFLLPMVDAADAAERGPAPAGQSQGTQVLADDGGRMPGADPFGAVCSMQAVAGGGAQLEQPAGRMWRAQRILILTVCLVGVPLLLAVSATAPPALRLAAFLAAGMAVAWALFAVGNRRSSYLNAQQGIRTERRLLGLRTSFQQVPADQVQQLAIRLAYTQSLGNGPREEIYTLYAQLHGGASVVLADSISGQPAARRALREVARVSGFAAAG
;
A
#
# COMPACT_ATOMS: atom_id res chain seq x y z
N MET A 1 15.91 30.29 33.57
CA MET A 1 16.25 28.86 33.60
C MET A 1 15.74 28.23 32.31
N PRO A 2 16.58 27.56 31.50
CA PRO A 2 16.12 26.95 30.26
C PRO A 2 15.33 25.70 30.63
N GLN A 3 14.01 25.76 30.55
CA GLN A 3 13.19 24.56 30.63
C GLN A 3 13.30 23.82 29.30
N THR A 4 13.93 22.66 29.37
CA THR A 4 14.02 21.67 28.31
C THR A 4 12.63 21.15 28.01
N ILE A 5 12.02 21.60 26.92
CA ILE A 5 10.73 21.09 26.46
C ILE A 5 11.00 20.03 25.38
N THR A 6 10.77 18.78 25.76
CA THR A 6 10.88 17.59 24.91
C THR A 6 9.86 17.64 23.79
N SER A 7 10.32 17.77 22.55
CA SER A 7 9.48 17.68 21.35
C SER A 7 9.11 16.22 21.08
N ASN A 8 7.83 15.88 21.22
CA ASN A 8 7.33 14.57 20.85
C ASN A 8 6.85 14.62 19.39
N ARG A 9 7.72 14.23 18.45
CA ARG A 9 7.32 13.95 17.06
C ARG A 9 6.68 12.56 17.02
N GLU A 10 5.63 12.39 16.22
CA GLU A 10 5.13 11.08 15.85
C GLU A 10 6.28 10.23 15.33
N ASN A 11 6.69 9.26 16.14
CA ASN A 11 7.39 8.09 15.65
C ASN A 11 6.49 7.50 14.56
N ALA A 12 7.05 7.20 13.38
CA ALA A 12 6.41 6.23 12.51
C ALA A 12 6.02 5.05 13.41
N SER A 13 4.73 4.73 13.48
CA SER A 13 4.25 3.76 14.48
C SER A 13 5.19 2.55 14.48
N PRO A 14 5.57 2.00 15.64
CA PRO A 14 6.51 0.88 15.69
C PRO A 14 6.07 -0.26 14.76
N ARG A 15 4.74 -0.41 14.56
CA ARG A 15 4.10 -1.29 13.59
C ARG A 15 4.29 -0.90 12.11
N ALA A 16 4.26 0.38 11.73
CA ALA A 16 4.51 0.80 10.35
C ALA A 16 5.96 0.52 9.93
N TRP A 17 6.92 0.81 10.81
CA TRP A 17 8.31 0.40 10.62
C TRP A 17 8.42 -1.13 10.56
N LEU A 18 7.77 -1.85 11.47
CA LEU A 18 7.79 -3.31 11.52
C LEU A 18 7.14 -3.94 10.27
N VAL A 19 6.06 -3.37 9.73
CA VAL A 19 5.43 -3.83 8.48
C VAL A 19 6.34 -3.56 7.28
N LEU A 20 6.96 -2.38 7.19
CA LEU A 20 7.95 -2.05 6.16
C LEU A 20 9.21 -2.92 6.26
N ALA A 21 9.66 -3.21 7.48
CA ALA A 21 10.80 -4.05 7.77
C ALA A 21 10.48 -5.53 7.50
N LEU A 22 9.32 -6.05 7.88
CA LEU A 22 8.86 -7.41 7.57
C LEU A 22 8.64 -7.58 6.06
N PHE A 23 8.11 -6.56 5.39
CA PHE A 23 7.97 -6.55 3.94
C PHE A 23 9.33 -6.52 3.24
N GLY A 24 10.22 -5.61 3.65
CA GLY A 24 11.61 -5.55 3.18
C GLY A 24 12.37 -6.84 3.45
N LEU A 25 12.16 -7.46 4.62
CA LEU A 25 12.72 -8.74 5.03
C LEU A 25 12.23 -9.88 4.15
N SER A 26 10.94 -9.92 3.79
CA SER A 26 10.40 -10.97 2.90
C SER A 26 11.02 -10.91 1.50
N LEU A 27 11.30 -9.70 0.99
CA LEU A 27 12.00 -9.52 -0.27
C LEU A 27 13.49 -9.87 -0.13
N ALA A 28 14.15 -9.38 0.94
CA ALA A 28 15.54 -9.70 1.22
C ALA A 28 15.76 -11.21 1.47
N ALA A 29 14.77 -11.93 2.01
CA ALA A 29 14.81 -13.36 2.22
C ALA A 29 14.95 -14.14 0.90
N VAL A 30 14.28 -13.70 -0.16
CA VAL A 30 14.45 -14.30 -1.51
C VAL A 30 15.89 -14.12 -1.98
N ALA A 31 16.48 -12.94 -1.82
CA ALA A 31 17.87 -12.70 -2.16
C ALA A 31 18.83 -13.55 -1.31
N LEU A 32 18.58 -13.66 0.00
CA LEU A 32 19.35 -14.49 0.92
C LEU A 32 19.31 -15.97 0.50
N VAL A 33 18.18 -16.48 0.02
CA VAL A 33 18.10 -17.85 -0.52
C VAL A 33 19.03 -18.02 -1.72
N PHE A 34 19.04 -17.09 -2.69
CA PHE A 34 19.98 -17.18 -3.82
C PHE A 34 21.43 -17.07 -3.38
N VAL A 35 21.75 -16.19 -2.43
CA VAL A 35 23.11 -16.06 -1.88
C VAL A 35 23.55 -17.35 -1.21
N PHE A 36 22.77 -17.86 -0.25
CA PHE A 36 23.20 -18.97 0.60
C PHE A 36 22.94 -20.37 0.03
N ALA A 37 21.91 -20.55 -0.80
CA ALA A 37 21.59 -21.86 -1.37
C ALA A 37 22.20 -22.07 -2.76
N ALA A 38 22.58 -21.00 -3.48
CA ALA A 38 23.08 -21.10 -4.85
C ALA A 38 24.49 -20.53 -5.01
N ILE A 39 24.70 -19.24 -4.71
CA ILE A 39 25.96 -18.55 -5.03
C ILE A 39 27.11 -18.99 -4.10
N VAL A 40 26.91 -18.91 -2.78
CA VAL A 40 27.93 -19.25 -1.79
C VAL A 40 28.39 -20.71 -1.92
N PRO A 41 27.50 -21.71 -2.01
CA PRO A 41 27.93 -23.10 -2.22
C PRO A 41 28.72 -23.28 -3.50
N THR A 42 28.34 -22.61 -4.59
CA THR A 42 29.05 -22.70 -5.88
C THR A 42 30.45 -22.10 -5.80
N LEU A 43 30.60 -20.94 -5.17
CA LEU A 43 31.90 -20.29 -4.99
C LEU A 43 32.79 -21.06 -4.01
N TYR A 44 32.21 -21.59 -2.93
CA TYR A 44 32.91 -22.41 -1.95
C TYR A 44 33.40 -23.72 -2.58
N ASP A 45 32.54 -24.39 -3.36
CA ASP A 45 32.93 -25.59 -4.10
C ASP A 45 33.98 -25.28 -5.15
N GLY A 46 33.82 -24.20 -5.92
CA GLY A 46 34.81 -23.77 -6.88
C GLY A 46 36.18 -23.50 -6.25
N TRP A 47 36.21 -22.83 -5.09
CA TRP A 47 37.43 -22.56 -4.34
C TRP A 47 38.07 -23.82 -3.77
N ARG A 48 37.31 -24.68 -3.06
CA ARG A 48 37.87 -25.92 -2.48
C ARG A 48 38.40 -26.86 -3.55
N MET A 49 37.75 -26.90 -4.71
CA MET A 49 38.11 -27.81 -5.80
C MET A 49 39.35 -27.35 -6.57
N GLN A 50 39.87 -26.13 -6.34
CA GLN A 50 41.12 -25.67 -6.95
C GLN A 50 42.31 -26.52 -6.52
N SER A 51 42.34 -26.98 -5.27
CA SER A 51 43.40 -27.84 -4.71
C SER A 51 43.20 -29.34 -4.97
N TRP A 52 42.10 -29.74 -5.59
CA TRP A 52 41.83 -31.15 -5.88
C TRP A 52 42.75 -31.68 -6.98
N GLN A 53 43.25 -32.90 -6.79
CA GLN A 53 44.24 -33.48 -7.70
C GLN A 53 43.55 -34.04 -8.96
N PRO A 54 44.06 -33.74 -10.16
CA PRO A 54 43.58 -34.36 -11.39
C PRO A 54 44.08 -35.81 -11.48
N VAL A 55 43.17 -36.75 -11.69
CA VAL A 55 43.43 -38.19 -11.81
C VAL A 55 42.69 -38.73 -13.04
N PRO A 56 43.29 -39.63 -13.84
CA PRO A 56 42.57 -40.28 -14.93
C PRO A 56 41.41 -41.14 -14.39
N ALA A 57 40.24 -40.99 -14.98
CA ALA A 57 39.04 -41.73 -14.67
C ALA A 57 38.46 -42.35 -15.94
N ARG A 58 37.80 -43.49 -15.81
CA ARG A 58 37.01 -44.11 -16.88
C ARG A 58 35.53 -43.90 -16.62
N LEU A 59 34.82 -43.40 -17.62
CA LEU A 59 33.36 -43.33 -17.58
C LEU A 59 32.77 -44.74 -17.63
N VAL A 60 31.75 -44.96 -16.80
CA VAL A 60 30.91 -46.17 -16.78
C VAL A 60 29.56 -45.85 -17.42
N ASP A 61 29.01 -44.68 -17.12
CA ASP A 61 27.78 -44.16 -17.72
C ASP A 61 27.90 -42.65 -17.94
N ALA A 62 27.27 -42.15 -19.01
CA ALA A 62 27.19 -40.73 -19.34
C ALA A 62 25.96 -40.48 -20.22
N ALA A 63 25.04 -39.65 -19.75
CA ALA A 63 23.82 -39.31 -20.47
C ALA A 63 23.45 -37.83 -20.34
N ILE A 64 23.02 -37.25 -21.45
CA ILE A 64 22.28 -35.99 -21.46
C ILE A 64 20.82 -36.32 -21.19
N GLU A 65 20.27 -35.76 -20.13
CA GLU A 65 18.85 -35.86 -19.84
C GLU A 65 18.13 -34.62 -20.35
N THR A 66 17.24 -34.83 -21.30
CA THR A 66 16.42 -33.78 -21.90
C THR A 66 15.14 -33.60 -21.11
N HIS A 67 14.94 -32.41 -20.55
CA HIS A 67 13.78 -32.04 -19.78
C HIS A 67 12.95 -31.04 -20.59
N GLY A 68 11.88 -31.51 -21.22
CA GLY A 68 11.04 -30.69 -22.08
C GLY A 68 9.84 -31.46 -22.59
N SER A 69 8.80 -30.73 -22.99
CA SER A 69 7.65 -31.26 -23.75
C SER A 69 7.53 -30.41 -25.02
N ALA A 70 6.79 -30.87 -26.03
CA ALA A 70 6.67 -30.19 -27.33
C ALA A 70 6.24 -28.70 -27.27
N ARG A 71 5.78 -28.22 -26.11
CA ARG A 71 5.38 -26.82 -25.83
C ARG A 71 6.32 -26.05 -24.89
N ARG A 72 7.39 -26.64 -24.34
CA ARG A 72 8.24 -26.01 -23.32
C ARG A 72 9.70 -25.98 -23.76
N LYS A 73 10.44 -24.91 -23.43
CA LYS A 73 11.88 -24.81 -23.73
C LYS A 73 12.62 -26.00 -23.11
N THR A 74 13.34 -26.71 -23.96
CA THR A 74 14.18 -27.84 -23.56
C THR A 74 15.28 -27.38 -22.61
N THR A 75 15.32 -27.95 -21.41
CA THR A 75 16.45 -27.84 -20.48
C THR A 75 17.21 -29.16 -20.48
N TYR A 76 18.50 -29.09 -20.14
CA TYR A 76 19.39 -30.23 -20.14
C TYR A 76 19.99 -30.41 -18.75
N SER A 77 20.11 -31.66 -18.31
CA SER A 77 20.99 -32.05 -17.20
C SER A 77 21.94 -33.13 -17.69
N VAL A 78 23.04 -33.31 -16.97
CA VAL A 78 24.04 -34.35 -17.25
C VAL A 78 24.02 -35.33 -16.10
N ARG A 79 23.95 -36.62 -16.43
CA ARG A 79 24.26 -37.73 -15.53
C ARG A 79 25.57 -38.36 -15.98
N ALA A 80 26.46 -38.65 -15.05
CA ALA A 80 27.68 -39.37 -15.34
C ALA A 80 28.11 -40.21 -14.13
N GLU A 81 28.53 -41.45 -14.38
CA GLU A 81 29.19 -42.31 -13.41
C GLU A 81 30.57 -42.68 -13.94
N TYR A 82 31.57 -42.64 -13.07
CA TYR A 82 32.95 -42.89 -13.45
C TYR A 82 33.72 -43.57 -12.33
N VAL A 83 34.78 -44.27 -12.71
CA VAL A 83 35.65 -44.99 -11.81
C VAL A 83 37.06 -44.42 -11.93
N TYR A 84 37.67 -44.16 -10.80
CA TYR A 84 39.03 -43.62 -10.69
C TYR A 84 39.80 -44.35 -9.59
N GLU A 85 41.11 -44.17 -9.56
CA GLU A 85 41.99 -44.84 -8.60
C GLU A 85 42.84 -43.81 -7.86
N VAL A 86 42.83 -43.86 -6.53
CA VAL A 86 43.66 -42.99 -5.68
C VAL A 86 44.33 -43.85 -4.62
N GLY A 87 45.67 -43.81 -4.59
CA GLY A 87 46.47 -44.58 -3.63
C GLY A 87 46.25 -46.10 -3.74
N GLY A 88 46.08 -46.63 -4.96
CA GLY A 88 45.84 -48.06 -5.19
C GLY A 88 44.40 -48.54 -4.94
N VAL A 89 43.49 -47.64 -4.51
CA VAL A 89 42.10 -47.97 -4.21
C VAL A 89 41.17 -47.43 -5.28
N ARG A 90 40.45 -48.34 -5.93
CA ARG A 90 39.44 -48.02 -6.95
C ARG A 90 38.18 -47.46 -6.30
N ARG A 91 37.68 -46.34 -6.80
CA ARG A 91 36.48 -45.65 -6.29
C ARG A 91 35.58 -45.16 -7.42
N THR A 92 34.31 -45.00 -7.09
CA THR A 92 33.27 -44.50 -7.99
C THR A 92 32.86 -43.08 -7.63
N GLY A 93 32.66 -42.26 -8.66
CA GLY A 93 32.12 -40.92 -8.57
C GLY A 93 30.92 -40.74 -9.50
N SER A 94 29.97 -39.89 -9.10
CA SER A 94 28.73 -39.64 -9.85
C SER A 94 28.46 -38.16 -10.12
N ARG A 95 29.42 -37.28 -9.80
CA ARG A 95 29.26 -35.83 -9.90
C ARG A 95 29.88 -35.30 -11.19
N PRO A 96 29.09 -34.87 -12.19
CA PRO A 96 29.62 -34.38 -13.46
C PRO A 96 30.16 -32.95 -13.36
N ALA A 97 29.54 -32.08 -12.56
CA ALA A 97 29.94 -30.68 -12.43
C ALA A 97 29.69 -30.12 -11.02
N ILE A 98 30.21 -28.92 -10.74
CA ILE A 98 29.91 -28.16 -9.51
C ILE A 98 28.40 -27.96 -9.37
N ASN A 99 27.75 -27.42 -10.42
CA ASN A 99 26.32 -27.16 -10.44
C ASN A 99 25.59 -28.25 -11.23
N GLY A 100 24.75 -29.02 -10.54
CA GLY A 100 23.81 -29.96 -11.15
C GLY A 100 22.45 -29.32 -11.48
N GLY A 101 21.49 -30.15 -11.87
CA GLY A 101 20.13 -29.72 -12.19
C GLY A 101 19.94 -29.32 -13.66
N ALA A 102 18.68 -29.32 -14.10
CA ALA A 102 18.34 -29.06 -15.49
C ALA A 102 18.31 -27.55 -15.81
N ASP A 103 19.10 -27.11 -16.78
CA ASP A 103 19.12 -25.72 -17.25
C ASP A 103 19.54 -25.60 -18.73
N ASP A 104 19.44 -24.40 -19.30
CA ASP A 104 19.95 -24.06 -20.64
C ASP A 104 20.72 -22.73 -20.60
N ILE A 105 21.54 -22.54 -19.56
CA ILE A 105 22.30 -21.31 -19.32
C ILE A 105 23.72 -21.48 -19.86
N GLY A 106 24.01 -20.77 -20.94
CA GLY A 106 25.32 -20.78 -21.61
C GLY A 106 25.66 -22.10 -22.29
N HIS A 107 24.65 -22.92 -22.64
CA HIS A 107 24.80 -24.25 -23.26
C HIS A 107 25.71 -25.25 -22.52
N PHE A 108 26.02 -24.97 -21.25
CA PHE A 108 26.98 -25.74 -20.47
C PHE A 108 26.59 -27.22 -20.33
N GLN A 109 25.35 -27.49 -19.91
CA GLN A 109 24.89 -28.87 -19.66
C GLN A 109 24.91 -29.71 -20.94
N TYR A 110 24.44 -29.15 -22.05
CA TYR A 110 24.48 -29.81 -23.35
C TYR A 110 25.92 -30.07 -23.80
N GLY A 111 26.79 -29.05 -23.75
CA GLY A 111 28.19 -29.19 -24.17
C GLY A 111 28.99 -30.18 -23.32
N LEU A 112 28.80 -30.17 -22.00
CA LEU A 112 29.44 -31.12 -21.09
C LEU A 112 28.96 -32.54 -21.37
N GLY A 113 27.65 -32.75 -21.49
CA GLY A 113 27.11 -34.08 -21.72
C GLY A 113 27.51 -34.66 -23.08
N VAL A 114 27.57 -33.84 -24.15
CA VAL A 114 28.07 -34.30 -25.47
C VAL A 114 29.52 -34.77 -25.35
N ARG A 115 30.36 -34.00 -24.66
CA ARG A 115 31.77 -34.35 -24.45
C ARG A 115 31.93 -35.67 -23.68
N LEU A 116 31.15 -35.86 -22.62
CA LEU A 116 31.21 -37.09 -21.81
C LEU A 116 30.65 -38.30 -22.56
N GLN A 117 29.57 -38.15 -23.35
CA GLN A 117 29.05 -39.22 -24.20
C GLN A 117 30.05 -39.64 -25.27
N GLN A 118 30.72 -38.68 -25.92
CA GLN A 118 31.77 -38.95 -26.90
C GLN A 118 32.95 -39.70 -26.26
N ALA A 119 33.42 -39.26 -25.09
CA ALA A 119 34.50 -39.93 -24.36
C ALA A 119 34.12 -41.37 -23.95
N LEU A 120 32.87 -41.58 -23.51
CA LEU A 120 32.37 -42.93 -23.19
C LEU A 120 32.35 -43.84 -24.43
N GLN A 121 31.87 -43.34 -25.57
CA GLN A 121 31.82 -44.09 -26.83
C GLN A 121 33.22 -44.42 -27.37
N ALA A 122 34.16 -43.49 -27.23
CA ALA A 122 35.55 -43.68 -27.67
C ALA A 122 36.39 -44.53 -26.69
N GLY A 123 35.88 -44.79 -25.47
CA GLY A 123 36.64 -45.47 -24.41
C GLY A 123 37.82 -44.65 -23.87
N GLU A 124 37.78 -43.33 -24.09
CA GLU A 124 38.86 -42.42 -23.71
C GLU A 124 38.82 -42.11 -22.21
N PRO A 125 39.98 -42.03 -21.53
CA PRO A 125 40.03 -41.59 -20.15
C PRO A 125 39.65 -40.11 -20.04
N VAL A 126 38.84 -39.77 -19.04
CA VAL A 126 38.50 -38.39 -18.67
C VAL A 126 39.23 -37.99 -17.39
N THR A 127 39.43 -36.69 -17.18
CA THR A 127 40.03 -36.21 -15.94
C THR A 127 38.96 -36.09 -14.86
N ALA A 128 39.15 -36.78 -13.73
CA ALA A 128 38.42 -36.53 -12.50
C ALA A 128 39.29 -35.73 -11.53
N TYR A 129 38.72 -34.72 -10.89
CA TYR A 129 39.36 -33.99 -9.80
C TYR A 129 38.94 -34.62 -8.48
N VAL A 130 39.91 -35.06 -7.67
CA VAL A 130 39.65 -35.79 -6.42
C VAL A 130 40.21 -35.05 -5.21
N ASN A 131 39.45 -35.03 -4.12
CA ASN A 131 39.92 -34.51 -2.84
C ASN A 131 40.81 -35.53 -2.12
N LEU A 132 42.11 -35.28 -1.99
CA LEU A 132 43.02 -36.22 -1.32
C LEU A 132 42.74 -36.41 0.18
N ALA A 133 42.20 -35.38 0.86
CA ALA A 133 41.82 -35.51 2.27
C ALA A 133 40.56 -36.36 2.44
N GLN A 134 39.68 -36.40 1.44
CA GLN A 134 38.46 -37.22 1.41
C GLN A 134 38.26 -37.81 0.01
N PRO A 135 38.96 -38.90 -0.36
CA PRO A 135 39.00 -39.36 -1.75
C PRO A 135 37.68 -39.96 -2.28
N ALA A 136 36.62 -39.96 -1.47
CA ALA A 136 35.25 -40.25 -1.90
C ALA A 136 34.58 -39.05 -2.60
N GLN A 137 35.16 -37.86 -2.50
CA GLN A 137 34.67 -36.67 -3.19
C GLN A 137 35.45 -36.47 -4.50
N SER A 138 34.72 -36.50 -5.61
CA SER A 138 35.27 -36.26 -6.94
C SER A 138 34.31 -35.43 -7.81
N VAL A 139 34.84 -34.79 -8.85
CA VAL A 139 34.06 -34.07 -9.87
C VAL A 139 34.76 -34.14 -11.23
N LEU A 140 34.00 -34.23 -12.33
CA LEU A 140 34.57 -34.22 -13.68
C LEU A 140 34.88 -32.80 -14.17
N ASP A 141 33.94 -31.86 -13.98
CA ASP A 141 34.10 -30.46 -14.35
C ASP A 141 34.00 -29.54 -13.12
N ARG A 142 35.12 -28.89 -12.77
CA ARG A 142 35.22 -27.94 -11.66
C ARG A 142 35.09 -26.47 -12.09
N THR A 143 34.60 -26.18 -13.29
CA THR A 143 34.52 -24.80 -13.79
C THR A 143 33.39 -24.03 -13.13
N ILE A 144 33.67 -22.80 -12.70
CA ILE A 144 32.64 -21.89 -12.19
C ILE A 144 31.85 -21.34 -13.37
N ARG A 145 30.54 -21.56 -13.34
CA ARG A 145 29.63 -21.11 -14.39
C ARG A 145 29.25 -19.64 -14.20
N TRP A 146 30.12 -18.72 -14.58
CA TRP A 146 29.90 -17.27 -14.40
C TRP A 146 28.58 -16.75 -14.98
N ASN A 147 28.12 -17.30 -16.11
CA ASN A 147 26.81 -16.96 -16.69
C ASN A 147 25.64 -17.36 -15.79
N LEU A 148 25.75 -18.49 -15.09
CA LEU A 148 24.74 -18.95 -14.13
C LEU A 148 24.77 -18.10 -12.85
N LEU A 149 25.97 -17.76 -12.35
CA LEU A 149 26.11 -16.83 -11.23
C LEU A 149 25.52 -15.45 -11.57
N GLY A 150 25.84 -14.89 -12.75
CA GLY A 150 25.30 -13.63 -13.22
C GLY A 150 23.78 -13.64 -13.29
N PHE A 151 23.18 -14.75 -13.73
CA PHE A 151 21.73 -14.94 -13.71
C PHE A 151 21.14 -14.87 -12.29
N TRP A 152 21.74 -15.56 -11.30
CA TRP A 152 21.30 -15.48 -9.91
C TRP A 152 21.53 -14.11 -9.27
N MET A 153 22.61 -13.42 -9.65
CA MET A 153 22.93 -12.07 -9.14
C MET A 153 21.86 -11.04 -9.51
N ILE A 154 21.12 -11.21 -10.60
CA ILE A 154 19.98 -10.35 -10.94
C ILE A 154 18.92 -10.40 -9.84
N PHE A 155 18.61 -11.59 -9.31
CA PHE A 155 17.63 -11.75 -8.23
C PHE A 155 18.16 -11.17 -6.92
N VAL A 156 19.44 -11.36 -6.61
CA VAL A 156 20.06 -10.76 -5.42
C VAL A 156 20.02 -9.24 -5.50
N ALA A 157 20.34 -8.63 -6.65
CA ALA A 157 20.30 -7.19 -6.83
C ALA A 157 18.86 -6.64 -6.76
N ALA A 158 17.91 -7.28 -7.45
CA ALA A 158 16.52 -6.82 -7.49
C ALA A 158 15.82 -6.95 -6.13
N PHE A 159 15.88 -8.13 -5.51
CA PHE A 159 15.16 -8.41 -4.26
C PHE A 159 15.95 -7.96 -3.04
N GLY A 160 17.27 -8.15 -3.03
CA GLY A 160 18.16 -7.78 -1.93
C GLY A 160 18.44 -6.28 -1.88
N GLY A 161 18.61 -5.64 -3.04
CA GLY A 161 18.76 -4.18 -3.11
C GLY A 161 17.51 -3.45 -2.62
N VAL A 162 16.32 -3.86 -3.09
CA VAL A 162 15.05 -3.26 -2.67
C VAL A 162 14.71 -3.60 -1.22
N GLY A 163 14.81 -4.87 -0.82
CA GLY A 163 14.55 -5.29 0.56
C GLY A 163 15.52 -4.66 1.55
N GLY A 164 16.81 -4.64 1.21
CA GLY A 164 17.87 -4.05 2.03
C GLY A 164 17.77 -2.53 2.16
N THR A 165 17.46 -1.80 1.08
CA THR A 165 17.24 -0.35 1.16
C THR A 165 15.99 0.00 1.96
N LEU A 166 14.89 -0.74 1.79
CA LEU A 166 13.68 -0.59 2.62
C LEU A 166 14.00 -0.81 4.11
N MET A 167 14.76 -1.84 4.43
CA MET A 167 15.07 -2.21 5.82
C MET A 167 16.09 -1.26 6.46
N ALA A 168 17.15 -0.88 5.73
CA ALA A 168 18.14 0.12 6.17
C ALA A 168 17.51 1.50 6.35
N TRP A 169 16.59 1.89 5.46
CA TRP A 169 15.83 3.12 5.56
C TRP A 169 14.84 3.11 6.72
N ALA A 170 14.12 2.01 6.90
CA ALA A 170 13.25 1.80 8.04
C ALA A 170 14.07 1.97 9.33
N LEU A 171 15.21 1.28 9.43
CA LEU A 171 16.11 1.37 10.58
C LEU A 171 16.72 2.76 10.76
N HIS A 172 17.09 3.44 9.68
CA HIS A 172 17.63 4.80 9.71
C HIS A 172 16.60 5.83 10.20
N ASN A 173 15.33 5.71 9.81
CA ASN A 173 14.27 6.58 10.32
C ASN A 173 13.87 6.25 11.75
N TYR A 174 13.91 4.97 12.13
CA TYR A 174 13.76 4.56 13.53
C TYR A 174 14.87 5.15 14.40
N ARG A 175 16.13 5.11 13.92
CA ARG A 175 17.30 5.67 14.62
C ARG A 175 17.36 7.20 14.59
N ARG A 176 16.99 7.86 13.49
CA ARG A 176 16.91 9.33 13.41
C ARG A 176 15.69 9.90 14.14
N GLY A 177 14.66 9.10 14.36
CA GLY A 177 13.58 9.42 15.31
C GLY A 177 14.06 9.53 16.75
N ALA A 178 15.26 9.05 17.09
CA ALA A 178 15.84 9.15 18.41
C ALA A 178 16.64 10.46 18.67
N ASN A 179 17.00 11.24 17.64
CA ASN A 179 17.78 12.48 17.79
C ASN A 179 17.35 13.54 16.75
N ALA A 180 16.41 14.42 17.10
CA ALA A 180 16.32 15.80 16.57
C ALA A 180 15.16 16.59 17.22
N SER A 181 15.50 17.37 18.23
CA SER A 181 14.82 18.60 18.63
C SER A 181 14.97 19.67 17.54
N THR A 182 13.90 20.43 17.25
CA THR A 182 13.88 21.91 17.07
C THR A 182 12.55 22.33 16.45
N TYR A 183 11.70 22.99 17.26
CA TYR A 183 10.67 23.91 16.78
C TYR A 183 11.07 25.30 17.26
N ALA A 184 11.62 26.12 16.37
CA ALA A 184 11.76 27.55 16.56
C ALA A 184 11.85 28.25 15.19
N THR A 185 10.84 29.08 14.94
CA THR A 185 10.94 30.38 14.26
C THR A 185 11.25 30.43 12.75
N THR A 186 10.26 30.88 11.98
CA THR A 186 10.47 32.01 11.04
C THR A 186 9.17 32.80 10.93
N VAL A 187 8.98 33.72 11.88
CA VAL A 187 8.01 34.83 11.76
C VAL A 187 8.80 36.03 11.23
N ALA A 188 8.82 36.19 9.92
CA ALA A 188 9.14 37.46 9.26
C ALA A 188 8.64 37.36 7.80
N GLY A 189 7.47 37.92 7.50
CA GLY A 189 7.04 38.09 6.11
C GLY A 189 5.54 37.99 5.79
N GLY A 190 4.66 37.65 6.74
CA GLY A 190 3.20 37.66 6.51
C GLY A 190 2.65 36.57 5.57
N ALA A 191 3.51 35.77 4.93
CA ALA A 191 3.13 34.57 4.19
C ALA A 191 3.51 33.32 5.00
N ILE A 192 2.54 32.45 5.30
CA ILE A 192 2.89 31.06 5.59
C ILE A 192 3.19 30.41 4.24
N GLN A 193 4.45 30.43 3.81
CA GLN A 193 4.87 29.32 2.96
C GLN A 193 4.61 28.08 3.78
N GLY A 194 3.78 27.15 3.29
CA GLY A 194 3.42 25.95 4.02
C GLY A 194 4.67 25.28 4.57
N LEU A 195 4.98 25.54 5.84
CA LEU A 195 6.13 24.99 6.50
C LEU A 195 5.77 23.54 6.83
N ALA A 196 6.09 22.64 5.90
CA ALA A 196 6.95 21.56 6.34
C ALA A 196 8.21 22.22 6.95
N PRO A 197 8.76 21.70 8.05
CA PRO A 197 9.81 22.37 8.82
C PRO A 197 10.97 22.86 7.94
N VAL A 198 11.45 24.08 8.20
CA VAL A 198 12.64 24.77 7.63
C VAL A 198 13.79 23.76 7.47
N GLU A 199 14.44 23.56 6.31
CA GLU A 199 15.42 24.40 5.57
C GLU A 199 15.52 23.88 4.11
N ASP A 200 15.83 24.63 3.05
CA ASP A 200 15.75 26.03 2.70
C ASP A 200 15.79 26.11 1.15
N ARG A 201 15.03 27.05 0.58
CA ARG A 201 15.01 27.64 -0.78
C ARG A 201 15.24 26.77 -2.03
N LEU A 202 14.13 26.49 -2.73
CA LEU A 202 13.79 27.02 -4.08
C LEU A 202 12.48 26.37 -4.54
N GLY A 203 11.38 27.13 -4.54
CA GLY A 203 10.13 26.81 -5.28
C GLY A 203 9.36 25.55 -4.84
N GLY A 204 8.48 25.72 -3.82
CA GLY A 204 7.38 24.79 -3.44
C GLY A 204 7.76 23.38 -2.95
N PRO A 205 6.87 22.38 -3.07
CA PRO A 205 5.61 22.06 -2.39
C PRO A 205 5.77 20.87 -1.40
N ILE A 206 4.68 20.22 -0.97
CA ILE A 206 4.55 18.77 -0.60
C ILE A 206 5.46 18.25 0.53
N SER A 207 4.83 17.70 1.59
CA SER A 207 5.50 17.15 2.78
C SER A 207 6.69 16.23 2.46
N ALA A 208 7.74 16.29 3.29
CA ALA A 208 8.98 15.51 3.14
C ALA A 208 8.73 14.00 2.97
N HIS A 209 7.65 13.49 3.57
CA HIS A 209 7.21 12.10 3.43
C HIS A 209 6.76 11.77 1.99
N GLN A 210 6.01 12.66 1.34
CA GLN A 210 5.48 12.46 -0.01
C GLN A 210 6.52 12.71 -1.12
N LYS A 211 7.51 13.59 -0.92
CA LYS A 211 8.63 13.78 -1.87
C LYS A 211 9.54 12.55 -1.89
N LEU A 212 9.89 12.02 -0.72
CA LEU A 212 10.69 10.82 -0.60
C LEU A 212 9.95 9.57 -1.09
N GLU A 213 8.66 9.41 -0.76
CA GLU A 213 7.83 8.33 -1.31
C GLU A 213 7.74 8.41 -2.84
N THR A 214 7.61 9.61 -3.41
CA THR A 214 7.60 9.80 -4.87
C THR A 214 8.97 9.51 -5.48
N MET A 215 10.08 9.88 -4.81
CA MET A 215 11.44 9.59 -5.25
C MET A 215 11.77 8.09 -5.17
N LEU A 216 11.31 7.40 -4.13
CA LEU A 216 11.42 5.95 -3.97
C LEU A 216 10.58 5.21 -5.01
N LEU A 217 9.33 5.63 -5.22
CA LEU A 217 8.47 5.10 -6.29
C LEU A 217 9.12 5.30 -7.67
N ALA A 218 9.73 6.47 -7.90
CA ALA A 218 10.44 6.79 -9.15
C ALA A 218 11.71 5.94 -9.32
N GLY A 219 12.53 5.80 -8.27
CA GLY A 219 13.72 4.95 -8.28
C GLY A 219 13.39 3.48 -8.50
N PHE A 220 12.33 2.97 -7.84
CA PHE A 220 11.83 1.63 -8.05
C PHE A 220 11.32 1.45 -9.49
N ALA A 221 10.53 2.40 -10.01
CA ALA A 221 10.07 2.35 -11.40
C ALA A 221 11.25 2.39 -12.40
N ALA A 222 12.31 3.14 -12.11
CA ALA A 222 13.51 3.22 -12.95
C ALA A 222 14.28 1.90 -13.04
N ILE A 223 14.26 1.06 -11.98
CA ILE A 223 14.88 -0.27 -11.97
C ILE A 223 13.91 -1.34 -12.53
N ALA A 224 12.63 -1.27 -12.13
CA ALA A 224 11.62 -2.25 -12.52
C ALA A 224 11.29 -2.18 -14.02
N LEU A 225 11.35 -1.00 -14.63
CA LEU A 225 11.07 -0.81 -16.05
C LEU A 225 12.04 -1.55 -16.99
N PRO A 226 13.37 -1.34 -16.94
CA PRO A 226 14.30 -2.08 -17.80
C PRO A 226 14.25 -3.59 -17.55
N LEU A 227 14.07 -4.01 -16.29
CA LEU A 227 13.91 -5.42 -15.94
C LEU A 227 12.62 -6.01 -16.55
N SER A 228 11.50 -5.28 -16.47
CA SER A 228 10.21 -5.68 -17.06
C SER A 228 10.32 -5.80 -18.58
N VAL A 229 10.97 -4.83 -19.24
CA VAL A 229 11.19 -4.85 -20.69
C VAL A 229 12.06 -6.04 -21.09
N TRP A 230 13.17 -6.27 -20.40
CA TRP A 230 14.05 -7.42 -20.65
C TRP A 230 13.31 -8.76 -20.45
N MET A 231 12.50 -8.88 -19.40
CA MET A 231 11.70 -10.09 -19.16
C MET A 231 10.62 -10.30 -20.21
N CYS A 232 9.91 -9.26 -20.64
CA CYS A 232 8.97 -9.36 -21.75
C CYS A 232 9.65 -9.88 -23.02
N LEU A 233 10.80 -9.31 -23.39
CA LEU A 233 11.53 -9.74 -24.59
C LEU A 233 11.95 -11.22 -24.54
N ARG A 234 12.24 -11.75 -23.35
CA ARG A 234 12.73 -13.13 -23.16
C ARG A 234 11.62 -14.16 -22.90
N VAL A 235 10.50 -13.73 -22.32
CA VAL A 235 9.46 -14.62 -21.78
C VAL A 235 8.15 -14.54 -22.56
N LEU A 236 7.84 -13.41 -23.20
CA LEU A 236 6.64 -13.25 -24.04
C LEU A 236 6.54 -14.29 -25.17
N PRO A 237 7.63 -14.65 -25.89
CA PRO A 237 7.57 -15.73 -26.88
C PRO A 237 7.19 -17.08 -26.27
N ARG A 238 7.62 -17.36 -25.03
CA ARG A 238 7.31 -18.61 -24.31
C ARG A 238 5.86 -18.66 -23.81
N ALA A 239 5.32 -17.52 -23.39
CA ALA A 239 3.91 -17.40 -23.01
C ALA A 239 2.98 -17.71 -24.19
N TRP A 240 3.33 -17.23 -25.38
CA TRP A 240 2.57 -17.48 -26.61
C TRP A 240 2.65 -18.95 -27.05
N GLN A 241 3.75 -19.64 -26.73
CA GLN A 241 3.93 -21.07 -27.01
C GLN A 241 3.18 -21.99 -26.03
N GLY A 242 2.47 -21.42 -25.04
CA GLY A 242 1.59 -22.16 -24.14
C GLY A 242 2.22 -22.57 -22.80
N GLU A 243 3.33 -21.96 -22.39
CA GLU A 243 3.89 -22.15 -21.05
C GLU A 243 3.13 -21.32 -19.99
N PRO A 244 2.35 -21.93 -19.07
CA PRO A 244 1.55 -21.17 -18.11
C PRO A 244 2.40 -20.35 -17.11
N ALA A 245 3.62 -20.80 -16.80
CA ALA A 245 4.54 -20.10 -15.91
C ALA A 245 5.04 -18.76 -16.49
N ALA A 246 5.07 -18.62 -17.82
CA ALA A 246 5.52 -17.41 -18.49
C ALA A 246 4.53 -16.24 -18.30
N TRP A 247 3.23 -16.52 -18.16
CA TRP A 247 2.20 -15.52 -17.87
C TRP A 247 2.37 -14.87 -16.49
N VAL A 248 2.91 -15.60 -15.52
CA VAL A 248 3.17 -15.06 -14.18
C VAL A 248 4.29 -14.02 -14.22
N VAL A 249 5.33 -14.26 -15.03
CA VAL A 249 6.41 -13.28 -15.25
C VAL A 249 5.89 -12.02 -15.95
N LEU A 250 4.89 -12.16 -16.83
CA LEU A 250 4.20 -11.05 -17.52
C LEU A 250 3.30 -10.21 -16.61
N MET A 251 3.04 -10.61 -15.36
CA MET A 251 2.40 -9.75 -14.36
C MET A 251 3.34 -8.63 -13.88
N PHE A 252 4.66 -8.83 -13.93
CA PHE A 252 5.64 -7.85 -13.46
C PHE A 252 5.60 -6.51 -14.24
N PRO A 253 5.47 -6.49 -15.59
CA PRO A 253 5.16 -5.29 -16.36
C PRO A 253 3.89 -4.54 -15.92
N LEU A 254 2.84 -5.25 -15.50
CA LEU A 254 1.60 -4.62 -15.03
C LEU A 254 1.80 -3.91 -13.69
N VAL A 255 2.61 -4.48 -12.80
CA VAL A 255 3.04 -3.82 -11.55
C VAL A 255 3.80 -2.53 -11.88
N THR A 256 4.78 -2.60 -12.78
CA THR A 256 5.55 -1.44 -13.26
C THR A 256 4.64 -0.38 -13.89
N ALA A 257 3.67 -0.77 -14.71
CA ALA A 257 2.69 0.14 -15.30
C ALA A 257 1.81 0.81 -14.23
N GLY A 258 1.41 0.08 -13.18
CA GLY A 258 0.70 0.62 -12.03
C GLY A 258 1.48 1.72 -11.30
N LEU A 259 2.79 1.52 -11.12
CA LEU A 259 3.70 2.48 -10.51
C LEU A 259 3.91 3.71 -11.38
N LEU A 260 4.16 3.52 -12.68
CA LEU A 260 4.26 4.61 -13.66
C LEU A 260 2.97 5.43 -13.71
N ARG A 261 1.80 4.78 -13.66
CA ARG A 261 0.51 5.47 -13.56
C ARG A 261 0.37 6.30 -12.28
N ALA A 262 0.86 5.80 -11.15
CA ALA A 262 0.86 6.54 -9.89
C ALA A 262 1.78 7.78 -9.96
N LEU A 263 2.99 7.63 -10.50
CA LEU A 263 3.93 8.71 -10.73
C LEU A 263 3.38 9.74 -11.73
N TYR A 264 2.80 9.28 -12.84
CA TYR A 264 2.13 10.13 -13.83
C TYR A 264 0.98 10.90 -13.20
N LYS A 265 0.13 10.26 -12.38
CA LYS A 265 -0.96 10.97 -11.69
C LYS A 265 -0.42 12.05 -10.77
N ARG A 266 0.65 11.78 -10.00
CA ARG A 266 1.30 12.75 -9.11
C ARG A 266 1.90 13.92 -9.91
N ALA A 267 2.64 13.63 -10.98
CA ALA A 267 3.24 14.63 -11.86
C ALA A 267 2.19 15.48 -12.58
N ARG A 268 1.11 14.84 -13.08
CA ARG A 268 -0.03 15.52 -13.72
C ARG A 268 -0.76 16.44 -12.76
N MET A 269 -0.98 16.02 -11.51
CA MET A 269 -1.62 16.87 -10.48
C MET A 269 -0.75 18.10 -10.18
N ARG A 270 0.57 17.93 -10.03
CA ARG A 270 1.51 19.06 -9.85
C ARG A 270 1.52 20.01 -11.05
N ARG A 271 1.59 19.49 -12.27
CA ARG A 271 1.55 20.32 -13.49
C ARG A 271 0.21 21.04 -13.66
N ARG A 272 -0.89 20.41 -13.24
CA ARG A 272 -2.24 20.97 -13.40
C ARG A 272 -2.51 22.10 -12.41
N PHE A 273 -2.19 21.93 -11.12
CA PHE A 273 -2.58 22.88 -10.07
C PHE A 273 -1.45 23.80 -9.58
N GLY A 274 -0.19 23.48 -9.88
CA GLY A 274 0.97 24.21 -9.38
C GLY A 274 1.25 23.97 -7.90
N ASP A 275 2.15 24.78 -7.33
CA ASP A 275 2.50 24.75 -5.93
C ASP A 275 1.56 25.67 -5.15
N ALA A 276 0.40 25.13 -4.79
CA ALA A 276 -0.61 25.84 -4.02
C ALA A 276 -0.06 26.28 -2.65
N GLN A 277 0.01 27.59 -2.42
CA GLN A 277 0.46 28.19 -1.15
C GLN A 277 -0.74 28.71 -0.37
N LEU A 278 -0.77 28.46 0.94
CA LEU A 278 -1.82 28.95 1.83
C LEU A 278 -1.35 30.22 2.54
N VAL A 279 -2.01 31.34 2.25
CA VAL A 279 -1.73 32.61 2.91
C VAL A 279 -2.84 32.92 3.90
N LEU A 280 -2.45 33.28 5.13
CA LEU A 280 -3.38 33.68 6.19
C LEU A 280 -3.29 35.19 6.42
N SER A 281 -4.43 35.81 6.73
CA SER A 281 -4.51 37.22 7.07
C SER A 281 -5.63 37.42 8.10
N PRO A 282 -5.34 37.77 9.36
CA PRO A 282 -4.01 37.98 9.95
C PRO A 282 -3.24 36.67 10.23
N LEU A 283 -1.93 36.80 10.46
CA LEU A 283 -1.02 35.72 10.86
C LEU A 283 -0.31 36.08 12.18
N PRO A 284 -0.27 35.20 13.21
CA PRO A 284 -0.94 33.91 13.33
C PRO A 284 -2.47 34.05 13.41
N ALA A 285 -3.21 32.98 13.11
CA ALA A 285 -4.65 32.95 13.32
C ALA A 285 -4.94 32.92 14.83
N ARG A 286 -5.98 33.63 15.26
CA ARG A 286 -6.34 33.82 16.67
C ARG A 286 -7.71 33.20 16.96
N GLN A 287 -7.89 32.71 18.18
CA GLN A 287 -9.20 32.26 18.64
C GLN A 287 -10.16 33.44 18.80
N GLY A 288 -11.43 33.26 18.45
CA GLY A 288 -12.48 34.28 18.54
C GLY A 288 -12.47 35.31 17.41
N GLU A 289 -11.30 35.61 16.83
CA GLU A 289 -11.18 36.56 15.73
C GLU A 289 -11.39 35.89 14.35
N PRO A 290 -12.12 36.53 13.43
CA PRO A 290 -12.21 36.05 12.06
C PRO A 290 -10.87 36.24 11.35
N PHE A 291 -10.42 35.20 10.66
CA PHE A 291 -9.27 35.28 9.77
C PHE A 291 -9.64 34.85 8.36
N THR A 292 -8.87 35.34 7.40
CA THR A 292 -8.99 34.96 6.00
C THR A 292 -7.84 34.05 5.61
N ALA A 293 -8.16 32.99 4.87
CA ALA A 293 -7.22 32.05 4.32
C ALA A 293 -7.41 32.03 2.81
N HIS A 294 -6.34 32.17 2.02
CA HIS A 294 -6.44 32.05 0.57
C HIS A 294 -5.36 31.16 -0.03
N VAL A 295 -5.72 30.49 -1.14
CA VAL A 295 -4.83 29.64 -1.92
C VAL A 295 -4.97 29.96 -3.39
N ASP A 296 -3.83 30.18 -4.04
CA ASP A 296 -3.76 30.43 -5.48
C ASP A 296 -3.46 29.11 -6.21
N ILE A 297 -4.34 28.70 -7.14
CA ILE A 297 -4.25 27.45 -7.91
C ILE A 297 -4.30 27.71 -9.42
N ARG A 298 -3.47 26.99 -10.19
CA ARG A 298 -3.48 27.14 -11.65
C ARG A 298 -4.69 26.38 -12.21
N ALA A 299 -5.69 27.10 -12.71
CA ALA A 299 -6.92 26.51 -13.22
C ALA A 299 -7.68 27.52 -14.09
N ALA A 300 -8.43 27.02 -15.08
CA ALA A 300 -9.35 27.86 -15.84
C ALA A 300 -10.59 28.17 -15.00
N TYR A 301 -10.96 29.45 -14.92
CA TYR A 301 -12.17 29.88 -14.22
C TYR A 301 -13.41 29.29 -14.90
N ARG A 302 -14.31 28.72 -14.10
CA ARG A 302 -15.68 28.39 -14.54
C ARG A 302 -16.65 28.79 -13.43
N PRO A 303 -17.79 29.42 -13.75
CA PRO A 303 -18.77 29.87 -12.75
C PRO A 303 -19.35 28.74 -11.89
N SER A 304 -19.28 27.49 -12.38
CA SER A 304 -19.78 26.31 -11.67
C SER A 304 -18.79 25.70 -10.66
N LEU A 305 -17.56 26.21 -10.57
CA LEU A 305 -16.56 25.68 -9.64
C LEU A 305 -16.93 26.03 -8.20
N ARG A 306 -16.96 25.00 -7.35
CA ARG A 306 -17.22 25.14 -5.91
C ARG A 306 -16.12 24.43 -5.14
N TYR A 307 -15.38 25.18 -4.35
CA TYR A 307 -14.36 24.65 -3.45
C TYR A 307 -14.82 24.86 -2.01
N ALA A 308 -14.60 23.87 -1.16
CA ALA A 308 -14.87 23.95 0.27
C ALA A 308 -13.57 23.75 1.05
N ALA A 309 -13.42 24.47 2.14
CA ALA A 309 -12.38 24.21 3.13
C ALA A 309 -13.02 23.74 4.43
N ARG A 310 -12.33 22.82 5.10
CA ARG A 310 -12.68 22.30 6.41
C ARG A 310 -11.53 22.55 7.37
N LEU A 311 -11.80 23.31 8.42
CA LEU A 311 -10.90 23.53 9.54
C LEU A 311 -11.21 22.53 10.65
N GLN A 312 -10.20 21.88 11.21
CA GLN A 312 -10.34 20.89 12.29
C GLN A 312 -9.37 21.20 13.42
N CYS A 313 -9.86 21.10 14.65
CA CYS A 313 -9.07 20.96 15.86
C CYS A 313 -8.98 19.46 16.20
N LEU A 314 -7.76 18.93 16.21
CA LEU A 314 -7.48 17.52 16.46
C LEU A 314 -6.69 17.38 17.76
N ARG A 315 -7.17 16.57 18.70
CA ARG A 315 -6.37 16.11 19.84
C ARG A 315 -5.69 14.80 19.48
N HIS A 316 -4.39 14.86 19.39
CA HIS A 316 -3.46 13.78 19.17
C HIS A 316 -3.05 13.17 20.52
N ARG A 317 -3.60 12.00 20.84
CA ARG A 317 -3.22 11.20 22.01
C ARG A 317 -2.38 10.02 21.58
N THR A 318 -1.24 9.85 22.23
CA THR A 318 -0.38 8.68 22.04
C THR A 318 -0.46 7.83 23.30
N THR A 319 -1.16 6.70 23.23
CA THR A 319 -1.31 5.75 24.33
C THR A 319 -0.34 4.59 24.14
N ARG A 320 0.45 4.25 25.15
CA ARG A 320 1.33 3.09 25.11
C ARG A 320 0.61 1.91 25.79
N ILE A 321 0.31 0.87 25.03
CA ILE A 321 -0.30 -0.37 25.55
C ILE A 321 0.74 -1.47 25.35
N GLY A 322 1.41 -1.88 26.43
CA GLY A 322 2.56 -2.78 26.36
C GLY A 322 3.74 -2.16 25.59
N ASP A 323 4.23 -2.86 24.57
CA ASP A 323 5.28 -2.36 23.67
C ASP A 323 4.74 -1.59 22.46
N GLU A 324 3.42 -1.40 22.40
CA GLU A 324 2.75 -0.79 21.26
C GLU A 324 2.36 0.65 21.54
N VAL A 325 2.75 1.53 20.63
CA VAL A 325 2.40 2.95 20.65
C VAL A 325 1.17 3.15 19.77
N HIS A 326 0.03 3.39 20.40
CA HIS A 326 -1.25 3.68 19.78
C HIS A 326 -1.47 5.19 19.68
N THR A 327 -1.33 5.71 18.47
CA THR A 327 -1.69 7.08 18.15
C THR A 327 -3.17 7.18 17.80
N THR A 328 -3.88 8.09 18.45
CA THR A 328 -5.29 8.41 18.21
C THR A 328 -5.45 9.91 17.99
N GLU A 329 -5.90 10.31 16.80
CA GLU A 329 -6.39 11.66 16.53
C GLU A 329 -7.90 11.70 16.81
N GLN A 330 -8.34 12.53 17.75
CA GLN A 330 -9.75 12.79 18.03
C GLN A 330 -10.11 14.20 17.56
N VAL A 331 -11.15 14.33 16.74
CA VAL A 331 -11.66 15.64 16.33
C VAL A 331 -12.39 16.26 17.52
N GLU A 332 -11.88 17.37 18.05
CA GLU A 332 -12.55 18.12 19.11
C GLU A 332 -13.52 19.15 18.54
N TRP A 333 -13.17 19.71 17.38
CA TRP A 333 -13.99 20.70 16.71
C TRP A 333 -13.72 20.70 15.21
N SER A 334 -14.72 21.04 14.41
CA SER A 334 -14.50 21.33 12.99
C SER A 334 -15.53 22.27 12.41
N ALA A 335 -15.11 23.16 11.52
CA ALA A 335 -15.99 24.02 10.74
C ALA A 335 -15.68 23.93 9.24
N SER A 336 -16.70 24.14 8.42
CA SER A 336 -16.58 24.10 6.96
C SER A 336 -17.03 25.44 6.37
N ALA A 337 -16.30 25.93 5.37
CA ALA A 337 -16.64 27.14 4.63
C ALA A 337 -16.47 26.94 3.12
N ARG A 338 -17.33 27.57 2.33
CA ARG A 338 -17.18 27.61 0.87
C ARG A 338 -16.22 28.72 0.47
N ALA A 339 -15.38 28.44 -0.53
CA ALA A 339 -14.47 29.41 -1.08
C ALA A 339 -15.23 30.45 -1.89
N ARG A 340 -14.82 31.71 -1.78
CA ARG A 340 -15.00 32.68 -2.85
C ARG A 340 -13.91 32.43 -3.89
N VAL A 341 -14.31 32.20 -5.13
CA VAL A 341 -13.39 31.98 -6.26
C VAL A 341 -13.27 33.28 -7.04
N SER A 342 -12.07 33.86 -7.10
CA SER A 342 -11.76 34.98 -7.99
C SER A 342 -10.75 34.54 -9.05
N ASP A 343 -10.91 35.08 -10.26
CA ASP A 343 -9.94 34.95 -11.34
C ASP A 343 -8.96 36.12 -11.22
N GLU A 344 -7.68 35.81 -11.00
CA GLU A 344 -6.60 36.81 -10.86
C GLU A 344 -5.91 37.09 -12.22
N GLY A 345 -6.42 36.48 -13.32
CA GLY A 345 -5.79 36.55 -14.64
C GLY A 345 -4.64 35.54 -14.79
N SER A 346 -4.13 35.40 -16.01
CA SER A 346 -3.04 34.46 -16.37
C SER A 346 -3.31 32.96 -16.10
N GLY A 347 -4.58 32.57 -15.88
CA GLY A 347 -4.97 31.21 -15.54
C GLY A 347 -4.75 30.85 -14.05
N MET A 348 -4.69 31.86 -13.18
CA MET A 348 -4.57 31.71 -11.73
C MET A 348 -5.93 31.99 -11.06
N LEU A 349 -6.43 31.02 -10.30
CA LEU A 349 -7.63 31.19 -9.47
C LEU A 349 -7.21 31.38 -8.02
N ARG A 350 -7.75 32.42 -7.38
CA ARG A 350 -7.65 32.60 -5.95
C ARG A 350 -8.89 32.03 -5.27
N LEU A 351 -8.66 31.09 -4.37
CA LEU A 351 -9.66 30.49 -3.51
C LEU A 351 -9.55 31.12 -2.13
N GLN A 352 -10.57 31.86 -1.68
CA GLN A 352 -10.54 32.57 -0.41
C GLN A 352 -11.64 32.08 0.54
N TRP A 353 -11.27 31.81 1.78
CA TRP A 353 -12.17 31.44 2.88
C TRP A 353 -12.04 32.46 4.01
N ARG A 354 -13.18 32.81 4.63
CA ARG A 354 -13.21 33.54 5.90
C ARG A 354 -13.70 32.57 6.97
N LEU A 355 -12.87 32.33 7.97
CA LEU A 355 -13.11 31.37 9.05
C LEU A 355 -13.09 32.11 10.39
N GLN A 356 -13.91 31.65 11.33
CA GLN A 356 -13.90 32.13 12.71
C GLN A 356 -13.90 30.92 13.63
N VAL A 357 -12.95 30.89 14.55
CA VAL A 357 -12.83 29.83 15.55
C VAL A 357 -13.48 30.33 16.84
N PRO A 358 -14.40 29.58 17.48
CA PRO A 358 -14.99 29.96 18.77
C PRO A 358 -13.95 30.20 19.87
N HIS A 359 -14.29 31.02 20.86
CA HIS A 359 -13.51 31.15 22.08
C HIS A 359 -13.57 29.85 22.91
N GLY A 360 -12.47 29.50 23.58
CA GLY A 360 -12.41 28.36 24.51
C GLY A 360 -11.97 27.02 23.89
N LEU A 361 -11.47 27.01 22.66
CA LEU A 361 -10.84 25.85 22.04
C LEU A 361 -9.32 25.87 22.25
N PRO A 362 -8.62 24.72 22.28
CA PRO A 362 -7.21 24.70 22.64
C PRO A 362 -6.29 25.27 21.54
N ALA A 363 -5.22 25.95 21.95
CA ALA A 363 -4.21 26.49 21.04
C ALA A 363 -3.24 25.41 20.52
N SER A 364 -2.57 25.71 19.41
CA SER A 364 -1.53 24.84 18.83
C SER A 364 -0.24 24.75 19.68
N THR A 365 -0.12 25.61 20.69
CA THR A 365 0.93 25.58 21.72
C THR A 365 0.71 24.46 22.73
N GLU A 366 -0.53 23.97 22.89
CA GLU A 366 -0.81 22.85 23.78
C GLU A 366 -0.27 21.52 23.22
N PRO A 367 0.38 20.69 24.06
CA PRO A 367 0.92 19.42 23.62
C PRO A 367 -0.19 18.48 23.15
N GLY A 368 -0.05 17.97 21.93
CA GLY A 368 -1.02 17.05 21.33
C GLY A 368 -2.23 17.74 20.68
N ILE A 369 -2.18 19.05 20.43
CA ILE A 369 -3.23 19.75 19.66
C ILE A 369 -2.72 20.12 18.27
N LEU A 370 -3.51 19.80 17.24
CA LEU A 370 -3.18 20.02 15.84
C LEU A 370 -4.37 20.70 15.15
N TRP A 371 -4.09 21.81 14.47
CA TRP A 371 -5.07 22.49 13.63
C TRP A 371 -4.83 22.17 12.16
N ARG A 372 -5.82 21.55 11.50
CA ARG A 372 -5.74 21.08 10.11
C ARG A 372 -6.77 21.77 9.24
N LEU A 373 -6.33 22.37 8.14
CA LEU A 373 -7.19 22.91 7.09
C LEU A 373 -7.14 22.00 5.86
N GLU A 374 -8.27 21.40 5.52
CA GLU A 374 -8.41 20.59 4.33
C GLU A 374 -9.21 21.34 3.26
N ILE A 375 -8.75 21.32 2.02
CA ILE A 375 -9.41 21.97 0.88
C ILE A 375 -9.83 20.90 -0.10
N HIS A 376 -11.06 20.98 -0.59
CA HIS A 376 -11.63 20.01 -1.50
C HIS A 376 -12.54 20.67 -2.54
N ASP A 377 -12.63 20.04 -3.70
CA ASP A 377 -13.56 20.39 -4.78
C ASP A 377 -14.89 19.63 -4.60
N GLU A 378 -15.98 20.36 -4.36
CA GLU A 378 -17.29 19.77 -3.99
C GLU A 378 -17.86 18.83 -5.06
N HIS A 379 -17.58 19.10 -6.34
CA HIS A 379 -18.17 18.37 -7.47
C HIS A 379 -17.14 17.51 -8.22
N GLU A 380 -15.92 17.39 -7.67
CA GLU A 380 -14.76 16.79 -8.36
C GLU A 380 -14.54 17.33 -9.80
N ALA A 381 -15.03 18.54 -10.10
CA ALA A 381 -15.01 19.11 -11.44
C ALA A 381 -13.57 19.31 -11.96
N GLN A 382 -12.66 19.67 -11.05
CA GLN A 382 -11.23 19.70 -11.26
C GLN A 382 -10.49 18.59 -10.49
N GLY A 383 -11.03 18.18 -9.33
CA GLY A 383 -10.45 17.13 -8.48
C GLY A 383 -9.30 17.63 -7.60
N TYR A 384 -9.27 18.92 -7.28
CA TYR A 384 -8.28 19.53 -6.40
C TYR A 384 -8.53 19.13 -4.94
N ARG A 385 -7.47 18.68 -4.24
CA ARG A 385 -7.49 18.39 -2.80
C ARG A 385 -6.15 18.77 -2.17
N ALA A 386 -6.18 19.45 -1.04
CA ALA A 386 -4.98 19.89 -0.31
C ALA A 386 -5.20 19.88 1.22
N GLN A 387 -4.12 19.78 1.99
CA GLN A 387 -4.15 19.79 3.45
C GLN A 387 -3.02 20.68 3.98
N PHE A 388 -3.33 21.51 4.97
CA PHE A 388 -2.40 22.45 5.60
C PHE A 388 -2.51 22.38 7.12
N LEU A 389 -1.40 22.59 7.83
CA LEU A 389 -1.38 22.75 9.28
C LEU A 389 -1.31 24.23 9.61
N LEU A 390 -2.11 24.65 10.59
CA LEU A 390 -2.27 26.06 10.95
C LEU A 390 -1.70 26.33 12.36
N PRO A 391 -0.91 27.39 12.53
CA PRO A 391 -0.58 27.89 13.86
C PRO A 391 -1.79 28.65 14.42
N MET A 392 -2.34 28.15 15.52
CA MET A 392 -3.45 28.75 16.27
C MET A 392 -2.93 29.22 17.63
N VAL A 393 -3.07 30.50 17.94
CA VAL A 393 -2.61 31.10 19.20
C VAL A 393 -3.81 31.47 20.08
N ASP A 394 -3.62 31.39 21.40
CA ASP A 394 -4.63 31.79 22.38
C ASP A 394 -4.96 33.28 22.27
N ALA A 395 -6.20 33.64 22.61
CA ALA A 395 -6.64 35.02 22.64
C ALA A 395 -5.93 35.86 23.72
N ALA A 396 -5.37 35.23 24.76
CA ALA A 396 -4.71 35.90 25.88
C ALA A 396 -3.31 36.45 25.52
N ASP A 397 -2.56 35.75 24.68
CA ASP A 397 -1.24 36.18 24.18
C ASP A 397 -1.33 37.32 23.14
N ALA A 398 -2.56 37.70 22.75
CA ALA A 398 -2.83 38.73 21.74
C ALA A 398 -2.85 40.17 22.29
N ALA A 399 -2.88 40.36 23.61
CA ALA A 399 -3.02 41.69 24.23
C ALA A 399 -1.84 42.64 23.94
N GLU A 400 -0.67 42.14 23.52
CA GLU A 400 0.50 42.97 23.22
C GLU A 400 0.56 43.50 21.76
N ARG A 401 -0.28 43.01 20.83
CA ARG A 401 -0.27 43.48 19.42
C ARG A 401 -1.69 43.81 18.98
N GLY A 402 -1.96 45.11 18.91
CA GLY A 402 -3.25 45.76 18.71
C GLY A 402 -4.14 45.22 17.58
N PRO A 403 -5.40 45.71 17.51
CA PRO A 403 -6.46 45.10 16.72
C PRO A 403 -6.16 45.09 15.22
N ALA A 404 -6.47 43.98 14.56
CA ALA A 404 -6.42 43.87 13.10
C ALA A 404 -7.44 44.84 12.46
N PRO A 405 -7.09 45.52 11.34
CA PRO A 405 -7.99 46.47 10.70
C PRO A 405 -9.26 45.75 10.19
N ALA A 406 -10.41 46.31 10.55
CA ALA A 406 -11.72 45.84 10.13
C ALA A 406 -11.95 46.13 8.63
N GLY A 407 -11.52 45.22 7.76
CA GLY A 407 -11.85 45.23 6.34
C GLY A 407 -13.32 44.90 6.12
N GLN A 408 -14.01 45.78 5.37
CA GLN A 408 -15.45 45.74 5.09
C GLN A 408 -15.92 44.43 4.44
N SER A 409 -17.13 44.08 4.85
CA SER A 409 -17.91 42.88 4.60
C SER A 409 -18.33 42.73 3.13
N GLN A 410 -18.15 41.53 2.56
CA GLN A 410 -19.17 40.77 1.81
C GLN A 410 -18.60 39.45 1.24
N GLY A 411 -19.26 38.32 1.53
CA GLY A 411 -19.25 37.15 0.64
C GLY A 411 -18.46 35.90 1.07
N THR A 412 -18.66 35.38 2.29
CA THR A 412 -18.41 33.95 2.56
C THR A 412 -19.53 33.40 3.42
N GLN A 413 -20.31 32.44 2.89
CA GLN A 413 -21.28 31.70 3.68
C GLN A 413 -20.51 30.71 4.57
N VAL A 414 -20.51 30.97 5.88
CA VAL A 414 -20.25 29.93 6.87
C VAL A 414 -21.34 28.89 6.67
N LEU A 415 -20.95 27.67 6.27
CA LEU A 415 -21.89 26.56 6.31
C LEU A 415 -22.06 26.20 7.79
N ALA A 416 -23.31 26.05 8.23
CA ALA A 416 -23.63 25.68 9.60
C ALA A 416 -22.78 24.50 10.08
N ASP A 417 -22.55 24.44 11.39
CA ASP A 417 -21.84 23.35 12.05
C ASP A 417 -22.53 22.00 11.78
N ASP A 418 -22.17 21.37 10.67
CA ASP A 418 -22.76 20.12 10.17
C ASP A 418 -22.11 18.89 10.83
N GLY A 419 -21.47 19.03 12.00
CA GLY A 419 -20.82 17.94 12.72
C GLY A 419 -19.65 17.33 11.94
N GLY A 420 -18.94 18.15 11.17
CA GLY A 420 -17.79 17.68 10.39
C GLY A 420 -18.10 17.12 9.01
N ARG A 421 -19.15 17.62 8.37
CA ARG A 421 -19.46 17.30 6.98
C ARG A 421 -18.53 18.04 6.00
N MET A 422 -18.08 17.30 4.99
CA MET A 422 -17.54 17.86 3.75
C MET A 422 -18.70 18.26 2.82
N PRO A 423 -18.82 19.53 2.42
CA PRO A 423 -19.89 19.97 1.52
C PRO A 423 -19.87 19.18 0.19
N GLY A 424 -21.02 18.68 -0.26
CA GLY A 424 -21.16 17.92 -1.52
C GLY A 424 -20.93 16.41 -1.43
N ALA A 425 -20.38 15.89 -0.32
CA ALA A 425 -20.26 14.44 -0.12
C ALA A 425 -21.57 13.84 0.42
N ASP A 426 -22.02 12.74 -0.19
CA ASP A 426 -23.06 11.84 0.34
C ASP A 426 -22.43 10.47 0.71
N PRO A 427 -21.87 10.33 1.94
CA PRO A 427 -21.22 9.09 2.37
C PRO A 427 -22.18 7.91 2.43
N PHE A 428 -23.48 8.16 2.65
CA PHE A 428 -24.49 7.12 2.69
C PHE A 428 -24.84 6.67 1.26
N GLY A 429 -25.14 7.60 0.36
CA GLY A 429 -25.38 7.33 -1.06
C GLY A 429 -24.21 6.66 -1.79
N ALA A 430 -22.98 6.80 -1.29
CA ALA A 430 -21.80 6.13 -1.83
C ALA A 430 -21.78 4.60 -1.61
N VAL A 431 -22.48 4.11 -0.59
CA VAL A 431 -22.49 2.68 -0.19
C VAL A 431 -23.87 2.05 -0.17
N CYS A 432 -24.93 2.86 -0.10
CA CYS A 432 -26.31 2.40 -0.03
C CYS A 432 -27.23 3.39 -0.77
N SER A 433 -28.03 2.90 -1.71
CA SER A 433 -29.18 3.64 -2.21
C SER A 433 -30.39 3.35 -1.34
N MET A 434 -31.21 4.37 -1.09
CA MET A 434 -32.47 4.25 -0.38
C MET A 434 -33.60 4.68 -1.31
N GLN A 435 -34.64 3.86 -1.42
CA GLN A 435 -35.87 4.18 -2.15
C GLN A 435 -37.07 3.99 -1.22
N ALA A 436 -37.99 4.95 -1.23
CA ALA A 436 -39.28 4.80 -0.56
C ALA A 436 -40.18 3.91 -1.43
N VAL A 437 -40.84 2.92 -0.83
CA VAL A 437 -41.73 2.02 -1.56
C VAL A 437 -43.18 2.50 -1.46
N ALA A 438 -43.90 2.49 -2.58
CA ALA A 438 -45.32 2.85 -2.62
C ALA A 438 -46.12 1.92 -1.70
N GLY A 439 -46.77 2.47 -0.68
CA GLY A 439 -47.44 1.71 0.40
C GLY A 439 -46.79 1.83 1.78
N GLY A 440 -45.71 2.60 1.92
CA GLY A 440 -44.98 2.77 3.18
C GLY A 440 -43.88 1.72 3.32
N GLY A 441 -42.68 2.17 3.68
CA GLY A 441 -41.50 1.31 3.79
C GLY A 441 -40.28 1.83 3.05
N ALA A 442 -39.10 1.40 3.51
CA ALA A 442 -37.81 1.76 2.94
C ALA A 442 -37.13 0.53 2.32
N GLN A 443 -36.67 0.66 1.08
CA GLN A 443 -35.79 -0.30 0.43
C GLN A 443 -34.37 0.25 0.40
N LEU A 444 -33.46 -0.45 1.07
CA LEU A 444 -32.04 -0.18 1.09
C LEU A 444 -31.33 -1.16 0.17
N GLU A 445 -30.64 -0.64 -0.84
CA GLU A 445 -29.80 -1.47 -1.71
C GLU A 445 -28.33 -1.09 -1.59
N GLN A 446 -27.52 -2.08 -1.22
CA GLN A 446 -26.07 -1.96 -1.25
C GLN A 446 -25.54 -2.72 -2.49
N PRO A 447 -25.12 -2.02 -3.55
CA PRO A 447 -24.72 -2.65 -4.80
C PRO A 447 -23.45 -3.50 -4.65
N ALA A 448 -23.31 -4.46 -5.57
CA ALA A 448 -22.08 -5.22 -5.76
C ALA A 448 -20.94 -4.27 -6.18
N GLY A 449 -19.70 -4.56 -5.75
CA GLY A 449 -18.54 -3.72 -6.08
C GLY A 449 -18.44 -2.39 -5.32
N ARG A 450 -19.29 -2.14 -4.31
CA ARG A 450 -19.22 -0.91 -3.47
C ARG A 450 -17.87 -0.71 -2.78
N MET A 451 -17.17 -1.81 -2.47
CA MET A 451 -15.85 -1.78 -1.84
C MET A 451 -14.71 -1.49 -2.84
N TRP A 452 -14.95 -1.53 -4.15
CA TRP A 452 -13.92 -1.27 -5.17
C TRP A 452 -13.36 0.16 -5.05
N ARG A 453 -14.23 1.16 -4.83
CA ARG A 453 -13.80 2.56 -4.69
C ARG A 453 -13.03 2.80 -3.39
N ALA A 454 -13.36 2.07 -2.32
CA ALA A 454 -12.71 2.18 -1.01
C ALA A 454 -11.40 1.37 -0.90
N GLN A 455 -11.23 0.29 -1.68
CA GLN A 455 -10.10 -0.62 -1.56
C GLN A 455 -9.27 -0.69 -2.84
N ARG A 456 -8.31 0.25 -2.97
CA ARG A 456 -7.13 0.10 -3.84
C ARG A 456 -6.31 -1.18 -3.53
N ILE A 457 -6.60 -1.83 -2.40
CA ILE A 457 -6.02 -3.08 -1.92
C ILE A 457 -6.31 -4.26 -2.87
N LEU A 458 -7.43 -4.28 -3.61
CA LEU A 458 -7.73 -5.39 -4.55
C LEU A 458 -6.63 -5.62 -5.60
N ILE A 459 -5.97 -4.53 -6.05
CA ILE A 459 -4.83 -4.59 -6.98
C ILE A 459 -3.60 -5.21 -6.28
N LEU A 460 -3.40 -4.90 -5.00
CA LEU A 460 -2.35 -5.48 -4.17
C LEU A 460 -2.62 -6.96 -3.91
N THR A 461 -3.87 -7.35 -3.68
CA THR A 461 -4.33 -8.74 -3.51
C THR A 461 -4.05 -9.57 -4.76
N VAL A 462 -4.29 -9.03 -5.96
CA VAL A 462 -3.95 -9.70 -7.23
C VAL A 462 -2.43 -9.87 -7.39
N CYS A 463 -1.63 -8.86 -7.03
CA CYS A 463 -0.16 -8.97 -7.06
C CYS A 463 0.37 -9.98 -6.02
N LEU A 464 -0.31 -10.11 -4.87
CA LEU A 464 -0.02 -11.06 -3.81
C LEU A 464 -0.44 -12.50 -4.11
N VAL A 465 -1.28 -12.75 -5.12
CA VAL A 465 -1.64 -14.12 -5.55
C VAL A 465 -0.56 -14.74 -6.43
N GLY A 466 0.18 -13.93 -7.21
CA GLY A 466 1.17 -14.44 -8.16
C GLY A 466 2.35 -15.19 -7.53
N VAL A 467 2.88 -14.68 -6.41
CA VAL A 467 4.07 -15.26 -5.74
C VAL A 467 3.74 -16.56 -4.97
N PRO A 468 2.67 -16.63 -4.16
CA PRO A 468 2.25 -17.87 -3.53
C PRO A 468 1.80 -18.92 -4.54
N LEU A 469 1.15 -18.54 -5.64
CA LEU A 469 0.78 -19.48 -6.70
C LEU A 469 2.03 -20.06 -7.39
N LEU A 470 3.06 -19.25 -7.61
CA LEU A 470 4.38 -19.71 -8.10
C LEU A 470 5.05 -20.68 -7.13
N LEU A 471 5.01 -20.37 -5.83
CA LEU A 471 5.55 -21.25 -4.79
C LEU A 471 4.75 -22.55 -4.66
N ALA A 472 3.42 -22.50 -4.80
CA ALA A 472 2.55 -23.67 -4.73
C ALA A 472 2.77 -24.63 -5.91
N VAL A 473 3.10 -24.11 -7.09
CA VAL A 473 3.29 -24.88 -8.33
C VAL A 473 4.75 -25.29 -8.55
N SER A 474 5.71 -24.71 -7.81
CA SER A 474 7.12 -25.09 -7.94
C SER A 474 7.37 -26.50 -7.41
N ALA A 475 7.95 -27.37 -8.23
CA ALA A 475 8.33 -28.73 -7.82
C ALA A 475 9.49 -28.74 -6.81
N THR A 476 10.17 -27.61 -6.64
CA THR A 476 11.36 -27.44 -5.79
C THR A 476 11.04 -27.00 -4.37
N ALA A 477 9.80 -26.59 -4.06
CA ALA A 477 9.42 -26.13 -2.73
C ALA A 477 8.93 -27.28 -1.82
N PRO A 478 9.22 -27.22 -0.50
CA PRO A 478 8.69 -28.19 0.47
C PRO A 478 7.16 -28.28 0.42
N PRO A 479 6.55 -29.48 0.55
CA PRO A 479 5.11 -29.67 0.44
C PRO A 479 4.28 -28.81 1.40
N ALA A 480 4.76 -28.60 2.63
CA ALA A 480 4.09 -27.73 3.61
C ALA A 480 4.03 -26.26 3.15
N LEU A 481 5.12 -25.76 2.55
CA LEU A 481 5.19 -24.39 2.03
C LEU A 481 4.26 -24.22 0.82
N ARG A 482 4.17 -25.25 -0.04
CA ARG A 482 3.24 -25.27 -1.19
C ARG A 482 1.79 -25.21 -0.75
N LEU A 483 1.42 -25.99 0.26
CA LEU A 483 0.08 -25.99 0.84
C LEU A 483 -0.26 -24.63 1.46
N ALA A 484 0.65 -24.06 2.26
CA ALA A 484 0.47 -22.74 2.86
C ALA A 484 0.30 -21.64 1.79
N ALA A 485 1.11 -21.68 0.74
CA ALA A 485 1.03 -20.74 -0.36
C ALA A 485 -0.27 -20.88 -1.18
N PHE A 486 -0.74 -22.12 -1.39
CA PHE A 486 -2.03 -22.39 -2.05
C PHE A 486 -3.21 -21.88 -1.22
N LEU A 487 -3.22 -22.12 0.09
CA LEU A 487 -4.26 -21.62 1.00
C LEU A 487 -4.28 -20.09 1.05
N ALA A 488 -3.11 -19.45 1.09
CA ALA A 488 -3.00 -17.99 1.08
C ALA A 488 -3.55 -17.38 -0.23
N ALA A 489 -3.21 -17.97 -1.38
CA ALA A 489 -3.76 -17.57 -2.68
C ALA A 489 -5.28 -17.78 -2.75
N GLY A 490 -5.78 -18.93 -2.30
CA GLY A 490 -7.20 -19.24 -2.26
C GLY A 490 -8.00 -18.27 -1.39
N MET A 491 -7.50 -17.94 -0.20
CA MET A 491 -8.12 -16.96 0.71
C MET A 491 -8.17 -15.56 0.09
N ALA A 492 -7.10 -15.14 -0.58
CA ALA A 492 -7.02 -13.85 -1.27
C ALA A 492 -8.04 -13.75 -2.43
N VAL A 493 -8.18 -14.81 -3.22
CA VAL A 493 -9.19 -14.90 -4.30
C VAL A 493 -10.61 -14.92 -3.74
N ALA A 494 -10.87 -15.73 -2.69
CA ALA A 494 -12.17 -15.79 -2.04
C ALA A 494 -12.58 -14.41 -1.47
N TRP A 495 -11.64 -13.69 -0.86
CA TRP A 495 -11.87 -12.34 -0.37
C TRP A 495 -12.16 -11.34 -1.49
N ALA A 496 -11.44 -11.42 -2.62
CA ALA A 496 -11.68 -10.56 -3.79
C ALA A 496 -13.06 -10.82 -4.41
N LEU A 497 -13.44 -12.09 -4.59
CA LEU A 497 -14.77 -12.49 -5.07
C LEU A 497 -15.86 -12.00 -4.12
N PHE A 498 -15.61 -12.05 -2.81
CA PHE A 498 -16.52 -11.50 -1.82
C PHE A 498 -16.64 -9.98 -1.91
N ALA A 499 -15.52 -9.25 -2.00
CA ALA A 499 -15.54 -7.79 -2.09
C ALA A 499 -16.27 -7.27 -3.34
N VAL A 500 -16.17 -7.98 -4.47
CA VAL A 500 -16.83 -7.61 -5.73
C VAL A 500 -18.27 -8.13 -5.79
N GLY A 501 -18.52 -9.38 -5.38
CA GLY A 501 -19.79 -10.07 -5.57
C GLY A 501 -20.83 -9.86 -4.49
N ASN A 502 -20.48 -9.26 -3.35
CA ASN A 502 -21.38 -9.12 -2.20
C ASN A 502 -22.40 -7.97 -2.38
N ARG A 503 -23.64 -8.33 -2.69
CA ARG A 503 -24.82 -7.44 -2.73
C ARG A 503 -25.69 -7.68 -1.50
N ARG A 504 -26.25 -6.61 -0.92
CA ARG A 504 -27.28 -6.70 0.11
C ARG A 504 -28.49 -5.86 -0.28
N SER A 505 -29.68 -6.40 -0.06
CA SER A 505 -30.94 -5.66 -0.13
C SER A 505 -31.69 -5.83 1.18
N SER A 506 -32.19 -4.73 1.73
CA SER A 506 -32.96 -4.72 2.98
C SER A 506 -34.25 -3.96 2.75
N TYR A 507 -35.38 -4.63 2.95
CA TYR A 507 -36.71 -4.04 2.89
C TYR A 507 -37.24 -3.88 4.31
N LEU A 508 -37.71 -2.69 4.65
CA LEU A 508 -38.23 -2.34 5.96
C LEU A 508 -39.62 -1.77 5.82
N ASN A 509 -40.60 -2.33 6.53
CA ASN A 509 -41.94 -1.79 6.62
C ASN A 509 -42.49 -2.05 8.03
N ALA A 510 -42.98 -1.01 8.71
CA ALA A 510 -43.55 -1.12 10.04
C ALA A 510 -44.73 -2.11 10.15
N GLN A 511 -45.41 -2.44 9.04
CA GLN A 511 -46.51 -3.42 9.03
C GLN A 511 -46.05 -4.84 8.65
N GLN A 512 -45.08 -4.97 7.76
CA GLN A 512 -44.64 -6.28 7.21
C GLN A 512 -43.35 -6.81 7.87
N GLY A 513 -42.66 -5.98 8.64
CA GLY A 513 -41.39 -6.29 9.29
C GLY A 513 -40.17 -5.96 8.43
N ILE A 514 -39.06 -6.63 8.75
CA ILE A 514 -37.76 -6.43 8.10
C ILE A 514 -37.39 -7.68 7.31
N ARG A 515 -37.07 -7.50 6.03
CA ARG A 515 -36.58 -8.56 5.16
C ARG A 515 -35.20 -8.18 4.65
N THR A 516 -34.18 -8.96 5.00
CA THR A 516 -32.81 -8.75 4.51
C THR A 516 -32.36 -9.94 3.67
N GLU A 517 -31.76 -9.64 2.52
CA GLU A 517 -31.23 -10.63 1.60
C GLU A 517 -29.78 -10.28 1.26
N ARG A 518 -28.91 -11.28 1.33
CA ARG A 518 -27.52 -11.18 0.90
C ARG A 518 -27.32 -12.10 -0.30
N ARG A 519 -26.76 -11.55 -1.38
CA ARG A 519 -26.35 -12.30 -2.56
C ARG A 519 -24.86 -12.17 -2.78
N LEU A 520 -24.19 -13.29 -3.03
CA LEU A 520 -22.80 -13.35 -3.43
C LEU A 520 -22.75 -13.84 -4.88
N LEU A 521 -22.30 -12.99 -5.80
CA LEU A 521 -22.26 -13.32 -7.24
C LEU A 521 -23.62 -13.81 -7.78
N GLY A 522 -24.71 -13.24 -7.28
CA GLY A 522 -26.08 -13.62 -7.65
C GLY A 522 -26.68 -14.77 -6.84
N LEU A 523 -25.87 -15.57 -6.15
CA LEU A 523 -26.35 -16.66 -5.29
C LEU A 523 -26.80 -16.13 -3.94
N ARG A 524 -28.00 -16.52 -3.49
CA ARG A 524 -28.55 -16.12 -2.20
C ARG A 524 -27.82 -16.85 -1.07
N THR A 525 -27.03 -16.14 -0.27
CA THR A 525 -26.22 -16.71 0.82
C THR A 525 -26.85 -16.55 2.19
N SER A 526 -27.66 -15.50 2.38
CA SER A 526 -28.37 -15.26 3.63
C SER A 526 -29.71 -14.63 3.34
N PHE A 527 -30.72 -15.09 4.07
CA PHE A 527 -32.06 -14.53 4.06
C PHE A 527 -32.59 -14.50 5.48
N GLN A 528 -32.98 -13.33 5.95
CA GLN A 528 -33.61 -13.17 7.25
C GLN A 528 -34.88 -12.35 7.09
N GLN A 529 -35.96 -12.84 7.69
CA GLN A 529 -37.22 -12.15 7.76
C GLN A 529 -37.62 -12.06 9.23
N VAL A 530 -37.82 -10.83 9.70
CA VAL A 530 -38.17 -10.52 11.07
C VAL A 530 -39.53 -9.85 11.07
N PRO A 531 -40.52 -10.38 11.79
CA PRO A 531 -41.81 -9.73 12.03
C PRO A 531 -41.66 -8.35 12.69
N ALA A 532 -42.59 -7.42 12.41
CA ALA A 532 -42.49 -6.05 12.89
C ALA A 532 -42.57 -5.92 14.42
N ASP A 533 -43.35 -6.76 15.09
CA ASP A 533 -43.52 -6.85 16.54
C ASP A 533 -42.21 -7.21 17.27
N GLN A 534 -41.31 -7.92 16.60
CA GLN A 534 -40.02 -8.31 17.17
C GLN A 534 -38.96 -7.20 17.06
N VAL A 535 -39.21 -6.15 16.27
CA VAL A 535 -38.27 -5.04 16.09
C VAL A 535 -38.49 -4.00 17.18
N GLN A 536 -37.49 -3.81 18.04
CA GLN A 536 -37.54 -2.81 19.10
C GLN A 536 -37.26 -1.40 18.56
N GLN A 537 -36.13 -1.24 17.87
CA GLN A 537 -35.68 0.04 17.32
C GLN A 537 -34.59 -0.15 16.27
N LEU A 538 -34.37 0.88 15.46
CA LEU A 538 -33.22 1.00 14.57
C LEU A 538 -32.07 1.68 15.32
N ALA A 539 -30.85 1.21 15.14
CA ALA A 539 -29.67 1.77 15.81
C ALA A 539 -28.43 1.74 14.90
N ILE A 540 -27.41 2.49 15.30
CA ILE A 540 -26.09 2.47 14.67
C ILE A 540 -25.04 1.98 15.67
N ARG A 541 -24.03 1.27 15.18
CA ARG A 541 -22.85 0.90 15.98
C ARG A 541 -21.59 1.16 15.19
N LEU A 542 -20.52 1.51 15.89
CA LEU A 542 -19.18 1.56 15.32
C LEU A 542 -18.77 0.14 14.94
N ALA A 543 -18.51 -0.09 13.66
CA ALA A 543 -18.12 -1.40 13.15
C ALA A 543 -16.60 -1.56 13.21
N TYR A 544 -15.88 -0.60 12.62
CA TYR A 544 -14.44 -0.54 12.64
C TYR A 544 -13.98 0.89 12.35
N THR A 545 -12.71 1.15 12.64
CA THR A 545 -12.06 2.40 12.28
C THR A 545 -10.98 2.09 11.25
N GLN A 546 -10.90 2.88 10.18
CA GLN A 546 -9.87 2.71 9.15
C GLN A 546 -9.04 4.00 9.01
N SER A 547 -7.72 3.88 8.92
CA SER A 547 -6.82 5.00 8.57
C SER A 547 -6.17 4.69 7.23
N LEU A 548 -6.47 5.48 6.20
CA LEU A 548 -5.89 5.29 4.87
C LEU A 548 -4.79 6.34 4.62
N GLY A 549 -3.52 5.94 4.76
CA GLY A 549 -2.38 6.84 4.66
C GLY A 549 -2.29 7.82 5.84
N ASN A 550 -1.79 9.03 5.61
CA ASN A 550 -1.71 10.11 6.63
C ASN A 550 -3.05 10.86 6.80
N GLY A 551 -4.18 10.25 6.42
CA GLY A 551 -5.50 10.83 6.61
C GLY A 551 -6.03 10.58 8.03
N PRO A 552 -6.97 11.40 8.52
CA PRO A 552 -7.60 11.17 9.81
C PRO A 552 -8.27 9.79 9.85
N ARG A 553 -8.31 9.20 11.04
CA ARG A 553 -8.97 7.91 11.28
C ARG A 553 -10.46 8.05 10.96
N GLU A 554 -10.93 7.30 9.97
CA GLU A 554 -12.31 7.30 9.51
C GLU A 554 -13.09 6.23 10.28
N GLU A 555 -14.12 6.67 10.99
CA GLU A 555 -15.01 5.77 11.72
C GLU A 555 -16.09 5.22 10.80
N ILE A 556 -16.19 3.90 10.72
CA ILE A 556 -17.15 3.20 9.88
C ILE A 556 -18.25 2.61 10.74
N TYR A 557 -19.49 2.99 10.44
CA TYR A 557 -20.69 2.60 11.17
C TYR A 557 -21.51 1.57 10.40
N THR A 558 -22.24 0.75 11.16
CA THR A 558 -23.24 -0.19 10.66
C THR A 558 -24.61 0.21 11.18
N LEU A 559 -25.60 0.28 10.29
CA LEU A 559 -27.01 0.44 10.59
C LEU A 559 -27.65 -0.93 10.79
N TYR A 560 -28.29 -1.14 11.92
CA TYR A 560 -28.93 -2.42 12.27
C TYR A 560 -30.27 -2.20 12.96
N ALA A 561 -31.13 -3.21 12.92
CA ALA A 561 -32.34 -3.30 13.72
C ALA A 561 -32.06 -4.12 14.98
N GLN A 562 -32.44 -3.57 16.14
CA GLN A 562 -32.37 -4.25 17.42
C GLN A 562 -33.69 -5.00 17.65
N LEU A 563 -33.58 -6.28 18.02
CA LEU A 563 -34.74 -7.14 18.26
C LEU A 563 -35.02 -7.28 19.75
N HIS A 564 -36.28 -7.55 20.09
CA HIS A 564 -36.66 -7.99 21.44
C HIS A 564 -35.88 -9.28 21.78
N GLY A 565 -35.09 -9.26 22.85
CA GLY A 565 -34.18 -10.35 23.23
C GLY A 565 -32.70 -10.13 22.90
N GLY A 566 -32.31 -8.94 22.41
CA GLY A 566 -30.90 -8.55 22.26
C GLY A 566 -30.21 -9.00 20.97
N ALA A 567 -30.91 -9.76 20.12
CA ALA A 567 -30.44 -10.06 18.77
C ALA A 567 -30.46 -8.80 17.87
N SER A 568 -29.67 -8.81 16.79
CA SER A 568 -29.62 -7.70 15.84
C SER A 568 -29.57 -8.16 14.39
N VAL A 569 -30.22 -7.41 13.50
CA VAL A 569 -30.22 -7.63 12.06
C VAL A 569 -29.57 -6.47 11.34
N VAL A 570 -28.54 -6.75 10.54
CA VAL A 570 -27.80 -5.71 9.81
C VAL A 570 -28.59 -5.26 8.59
N LEU A 571 -28.85 -3.95 8.49
CA LEU A 571 -29.63 -3.34 7.42
C LEU A 571 -28.73 -2.76 6.34
N ALA A 572 -27.71 -2.01 6.75
CA ALA A 572 -26.69 -1.43 5.88
C ALA A 572 -25.34 -1.35 6.64
N ASP A 573 -24.25 -1.56 5.92
CA ASP A 573 -22.88 -1.53 6.46
C ASP A 573 -22.01 -0.50 5.76
N SER A 574 -20.81 -0.29 6.30
CA SER A 574 -19.76 0.50 5.67
C SER A 574 -20.07 2.01 5.53
N ILE A 575 -20.90 2.57 6.41
CA ILE A 575 -21.27 3.98 6.37
C ILE A 575 -20.14 4.81 7.00
N SER A 576 -19.54 5.71 6.23
CA SER A 576 -18.45 6.56 6.74
C SER A 576 -18.99 7.74 7.56
N GLY A 577 -18.48 7.88 8.78
CA GLY A 577 -18.72 9.00 9.67
C GLY A 577 -20.01 8.88 10.49
N GLN A 578 -19.89 9.19 11.79
CA GLN A 578 -21.01 9.18 12.73
C GLN A 578 -22.19 10.10 12.33
N PRO A 579 -21.97 11.33 11.83
CA PRO A 579 -23.07 12.23 11.45
C PRO A 579 -23.89 11.69 10.27
N ALA A 580 -23.23 11.09 9.28
CA ALA A 580 -23.89 10.48 8.13
C ALA A 580 -24.69 9.25 8.56
N ALA A 581 -24.13 8.42 9.43
CA ALA A 581 -24.83 7.27 10.01
C ALA A 581 -26.07 7.68 10.81
N ARG A 582 -25.98 8.72 11.64
CA ARG A 582 -27.15 9.26 12.39
C ARG A 582 -28.21 9.86 11.48
N ARG A 583 -27.82 10.50 10.38
CA ARG A 583 -28.78 11.02 9.39
C ARG A 583 -29.49 9.88 8.68
N ALA A 584 -28.74 8.90 8.18
CA ALA A 584 -29.30 7.71 7.56
C ALA A 584 -30.25 6.98 8.51
N LEU A 585 -29.89 6.84 9.78
CA LEU A 585 -30.77 6.26 10.81
C LEU A 585 -32.10 7.02 10.91
N ARG A 586 -32.06 8.34 11.06
CA ARG A 586 -33.27 9.18 11.16
C ARG A 586 -34.13 9.11 9.90
N GLU A 587 -33.49 9.11 8.73
CA GLU A 587 -34.19 9.09 7.46
C GLU A 587 -34.84 7.73 7.18
N VAL A 588 -34.12 6.64 7.42
CA VAL A 588 -34.66 5.27 7.32
C VAL A 588 -35.78 5.06 8.32
N ALA A 589 -35.63 5.51 9.58
CA ALA A 589 -36.69 5.45 10.59
C ALA A 589 -37.96 6.18 10.13
N ARG A 590 -37.82 7.41 9.62
CA ARG A 590 -38.93 8.21 9.11
C ARG A 590 -39.67 7.53 7.95
N VAL A 591 -38.95 6.93 7.01
CA VAL A 591 -39.55 6.31 5.80
C VAL A 591 -40.10 4.90 6.09
N SER A 592 -39.45 4.15 6.99
CA SER A 592 -39.86 2.78 7.35
C SER A 592 -40.95 2.71 8.41
N GLY A 593 -41.10 3.77 9.22
CA GLY A 593 -42.06 3.84 10.33
C GLY A 593 -41.56 3.22 11.64
N PHE A 594 -40.31 2.73 11.70
CA PHE A 594 -39.72 2.20 12.93
C PHE A 594 -39.09 3.31 13.79
N ALA A 595 -39.04 3.11 15.11
CA ALA A 595 -38.36 4.02 16.04
C ALA A 595 -36.83 4.00 15.84
N ALA A 596 -36.17 5.15 16.00
CA ALA A 596 -34.72 5.28 16.00
C ALA A 596 -34.19 5.43 17.43
N ALA A 597 -33.09 4.74 17.74
CA ALA A 597 -32.31 4.96 18.95
C ALA A 597 -31.66 6.36 18.93
N GLY A 598 -31.68 7.04 20.08
CA GLY A 598 -31.15 8.40 20.27
C GLY A 598 -29.63 8.52 20.17
#